data_AF-A0A7V5ZEB8-F1
#
_entry.id   AF-A0A7V5ZEB8-F1
#
_cell.length_a   1.000
_cell.length_b   1.000
_cell.length_c   1.000
_cell.angle_alpha   90.00
_cell.angle_beta   90.00
_cell.angle_gamma   90.00
#
_symmetry.space_group_name_H-M   'P 1'
#
loop_
_entity.id
_entity.type
_entity.pdbx_description
1 polymer ?
#
loop_
_entity_poly.entity_id
_entity_poly.type
_entity_poly.pdbx_seq_one_letter_code
_entity_poly.pdbx_strand_id
1 'polypeptide(L)'
;MTLREFTNTARVQILEALQRKQPPPIGHFDRKAFEEAMQMREVQMGSAHYTPRSVVLEFVFWHDAPGAPLIFSVEVDAPEPIVFLPVPDWVQQDVWQGEVKGTFRLRSEAERMIEAFRQHVLEGENLHYFEERPAPRRE
;
A
#
# COMPACT_ATOMS: atom_id res chain seq x y z
N MET A 1 -12.28 6.55 -0.81
CA MET A 1 -10.81 6.49 -0.83
C MET A 1 -10.35 5.22 -0.14
N THR A 2 -9.39 4.50 -0.75
CA THR A 2 -8.70 3.33 -0.20
C THR A 2 -7.29 3.72 0.27
N LEU A 3 -6.64 2.87 1.08
CA LEU A 3 -5.23 3.07 1.47
C LEU A 3 -4.32 3.16 0.23
N ARG A 4 -4.61 2.35 -0.78
CA ARG A 4 -3.86 2.31 -2.04
C ARG A 4 -3.99 3.62 -2.81
N GLU A 5 -5.21 4.13 -2.95
CA GLU A 5 -5.48 5.41 -3.62
C GLU A 5 -4.75 6.54 -2.89
N PHE A 6 -4.91 6.64 -1.58
CA PHE A 6 -4.23 7.63 -0.74
C PHE A 6 -2.70 7.58 -0.92
N THR A 7 -2.11 6.39 -0.79
CA THR A 7 -0.67 6.17 -0.91
C THR A 7 -0.15 6.57 -2.30
N ASN A 8 -0.86 6.19 -3.36
CA ASN A 8 -0.45 6.50 -4.72
C ASN A 8 -0.58 7.99 -5.03
N THR A 9 -1.66 8.64 -4.60
CA THR A 9 -1.83 10.09 -4.77
C THR A 9 -0.71 10.86 -4.06
N ALA A 10 -0.42 10.52 -2.80
CA ALA A 10 0.67 11.14 -2.05
C ALA A 10 2.03 10.90 -2.72
N ARG A 11 2.31 9.66 -3.16
CA ARG A 11 3.56 9.30 -3.83
C ARG A 11 3.77 10.07 -5.13
N VAL A 12 2.75 10.19 -5.97
CA VAL A 12 2.83 10.95 -7.23
C VAL A 12 3.08 12.43 -6.96
N GLN A 13 2.31 13.02 -6.04
CA GLN A 13 2.45 14.43 -5.69
C GLN A 13 3.85 14.77 -5.16
N ILE A 14 4.42 13.91 -4.31
CA ILE A 14 5.77 14.10 -3.77
C ILE A 14 6.82 13.88 -4.87
N LEU A 15 6.70 12.83 -5.69
CA LEU A 15 7.65 12.56 -6.77
C LEU A 15 7.74 13.75 -7.73
N GLU A 16 6.60 14.32 -8.14
CA GLU A 16 6.56 15.47 -9.04
C GLU A 16 7.29 16.70 -8.44
N ALA A 17 7.13 16.94 -7.13
CA ALA A 17 7.86 18.01 -6.46
C ALA A 17 9.37 17.73 -6.42
N LEU A 18 9.78 16.50 -6.10
CA LEU A 18 11.19 16.09 -6.05
C LEU A 18 11.86 16.18 -7.44
N GLN A 19 11.16 15.77 -8.51
CA GLN A 19 11.65 15.91 -9.89
C GLN A 19 11.87 17.37 -10.28
N ARG A 20 11.08 18.30 -9.72
CA ARG A 20 11.25 19.75 -9.91
C ARG A 20 12.24 20.37 -8.92
N LYS A 21 12.95 19.55 -8.13
CA LYS A 21 13.84 19.96 -7.04
C LYS A 21 13.17 20.86 -5.99
N GLN A 22 11.89 20.63 -5.74
CA GLN A 22 11.10 21.32 -4.72
C GLN A 22 10.91 20.42 -3.50
N PRO A 23 10.76 20.99 -2.30
CA PRO A 23 10.46 20.20 -1.11
C PRO A 23 9.10 19.47 -1.27
N PRO A 24 8.94 18.28 -0.66
CA PRO A 24 7.65 17.61 -0.58
C PRO A 24 6.56 18.57 -0.10
N PRO A 25 5.42 18.70 -0.81
CA PRO A 25 4.35 19.63 -0.46
C PRO A 25 3.49 19.14 0.71
N ILE A 26 3.60 17.86 1.06
CA ILE A 26 2.90 17.20 2.14
C ILE A 26 3.86 16.28 2.89
N GLY A 27 3.52 15.98 4.14
CA GLY A 27 4.27 15.07 5.00
C GLY A 27 5.47 15.71 5.70
N HIS A 28 6.12 14.88 6.50
CA HIS A 28 7.29 15.20 7.31
C HIS A 28 8.51 14.51 6.74
N PHE A 29 9.63 15.23 6.69
CA PHE A 29 10.88 14.71 6.14
C PHE A 29 12.09 15.40 6.80
N ASP A 30 13.24 14.74 6.78
CA ASP A 30 14.49 15.35 7.23
C ASP A 30 14.99 16.36 6.20
N ARG A 31 15.11 17.61 6.65
CA ARG A 31 15.58 18.72 5.81
C ARG A 31 17.01 18.51 5.31
N LYS A 32 17.89 17.91 6.12
CA LYS A 32 19.28 17.65 5.73
C LYS A 32 19.33 16.59 4.64
N ALA A 33 18.61 15.49 4.81
CA ALA A 33 18.49 14.44 3.81
C ALA A 33 17.91 14.98 2.48
N PHE A 34 16.95 15.91 2.55
CA PHE A 34 16.43 16.59 1.37
C PHE A 34 17.52 17.41 0.65
N GLU A 35 18.27 18.22 1.38
CA GLU A 35 19.35 19.04 0.81
C GLU A 35 20.42 18.19 0.12
N GLU A 36 20.77 17.04 0.71
CA GLU A 36 21.67 16.05 0.11
C GLU A 36 21.07 15.42 -1.15
N ALA A 37 19.79 15.03 -1.12
CA ALA A 37 19.09 14.43 -2.26
C ALA A 37 19.01 15.39 -3.47
N MET A 38 18.88 16.70 -3.24
CA MET A 38 18.80 17.69 -4.32
C MET A 38 20.09 17.87 -5.11
N GLN A 39 21.24 17.44 -4.55
CA GLN A 39 22.52 17.37 -5.25
C GLN A 39 22.59 16.20 -6.23
N MET A 40 21.67 15.25 -6.14
CA MET A 40 21.64 14.04 -6.98
C MET A 40 20.87 14.27 -8.28
N ARG A 41 21.06 13.34 -9.23
CA ARG A 41 20.63 13.56 -10.61
C ARG A 41 19.19 13.14 -10.85
N GLU A 42 18.85 11.91 -10.48
CA GLU A 42 17.56 11.30 -10.76
C GLU A 42 16.94 10.77 -9.47
N VAL A 43 15.62 10.95 -9.36
CA VAL A 43 14.79 10.39 -8.30
C VAL A 43 13.90 9.29 -8.88
N GLN A 44 13.83 8.17 -8.20
CA GLN A 44 12.96 7.05 -8.52
C GLN A 44 12.06 6.72 -7.33
N MET A 45 10.90 6.15 -7.62
CA MET A 45 10.02 5.66 -6.55
C MET A 45 10.69 4.48 -5.84
N GLY A 46 10.77 4.59 -4.52
CA GLY A 46 11.17 3.50 -3.64
C GLY A 46 9.97 2.74 -3.09
N SER A 47 10.18 2.11 -1.93
CA SER A 47 9.16 1.32 -1.26
C SER A 47 8.16 2.20 -0.50
N ALA A 48 7.15 1.56 0.10
CA ALA A 48 6.31 2.22 1.09
C ALA A 48 6.07 1.32 2.28
N HIS A 49 6.10 1.94 3.45
CA HIS A 49 5.85 1.31 4.72
C HIS A 49 4.64 1.93 5.39
N TYR A 50 3.89 1.12 6.12
CA TYR A 50 2.68 1.56 6.81
C TYR A 50 2.92 1.52 8.31
N THR A 51 2.58 2.62 8.98
CA THR A 51 2.45 2.67 10.43
C THR A 51 0.96 2.75 10.77
N PRO A 52 0.56 2.61 12.05
CA PRO A 52 -0.86 2.75 12.42
C PRO A 52 -1.49 4.11 12.07
N ARG A 53 -0.70 5.15 11.83
CA ARG A 53 -1.17 6.53 11.61
C ARG A 53 -0.59 7.23 10.39
N SER A 54 0.38 6.64 9.71
CA SER A 54 1.09 7.28 8.60
C SER A 54 1.54 6.28 7.55
N VAL A 55 1.85 6.81 6.37
CA VAL A 55 2.53 6.08 5.29
C VAL A 55 3.91 6.70 5.10
N VAL A 56 4.94 5.89 5.24
CA VAL A 56 6.32 6.30 4.92
C VAL A 56 6.58 5.95 3.46
N LEU A 57 6.89 6.96 2.67
CA LEU A 57 7.17 6.85 1.24
C LEU A 57 8.67 7.06 1.01
N GLU A 58 9.31 6.07 0.42
CA GLU A 58 10.73 6.14 0.09
C GLU A 58 10.94 6.57 -1.36
N PHE A 59 11.99 7.36 -1.57
CA PHE A 59 12.44 7.83 -2.87
C PHE A 59 13.94 7.58 -2.99
N VAL A 60 14.33 6.92 -4.07
CA VAL A 60 15.72 6.50 -4.30
C VAL A 60 16.39 7.52 -5.21
N PHE A 61 17.49 8.10 -4.74
CA PHE A 61 18.30 9.04 -5.50
C PHE A 61 19.62 8.38 -5.91
N TRP A 62 19.94 8.48 -7.20
CA TRP A 62 21.15 7.88 -7.78
C TRP A 62 22.24 8.93 -8.05
N HIS A 63 23.48 8.49 -7.91
CA HIS A 63 24.69 9.26 -8.23
C HIS A 63 25.26 8.89 -9.60
N ASP A 64 25.94 9.84 -10.25
CA ASP A 64 26.71 9.60 -11.49
C ASP A 64 28.03 8.84 -11.23
N ALA A 65 28.53 8.86 -9.99
CA ALA A 65 29.71 8.12 -9.57
C ALA A 65 29.31 6.83 -8.84
N PRO A 66 30.14 5.76 -8.86
CA PRO A 66 29.89 4.55 -8.10
C PRO A 66 29.83 4.87 -6.60
N GLY A 67 28.62 4.82 -6.05
CA GLY A 67 28.31 5.09 -4.65
C GLY A 67 26.98 4.44 -4.28
N ALA A 68 26.70 4.32 -2.97
CA ALA A 68 25.43 3.82 -2.50
C ALA A 68 24.30 4.81 -2.85
N PRO A 69 23.11 4.32 -3.25
CA PRO A 69 21.96 5.20 -3.46
C PRO A 69 21.53 5.85 -2.14
N LEU A 70 21.07 7.10 -2.21
CA LEU A 70 20.43 7.75 -1.06
C LEU A 70 18.95 7.42 -1.05
N ILE A 71 18.45 6.99 0.09
CA ILE A 71 17.02 6.80 0.32
C ILE A 71 16.50 8.00 1.10
N PHE A 72 15.63 8.76 0.45
CA PHE A 72 14.93 9.88 1.06
C PHE A 72 13.52 9.44 1.44
N SER A 73 13.16 9.59 2.72
CA SER A 73 11.86 9.16 3.25
C SER A 73 10.97 10.36 3.57
N VAL A 74 9.70 10.27 3.19
CA VAL A 74 8.65 11.23 3.53
C VAL A 74 7.53 10.50 4.26
N GLU A 75 7.25 10.92 5.50
CA GLU A 75 6.15 10.40 6.30
C GLU A 75 4.89 11.23 6.08
N VAL A 76 3.81 10.61 5.62
CA VAL A 76 2.53 11.28 5.35
C VAL A 76 1.47 10.77 6.30
N ASP A 77 0.85 11.67 7.07
CA ASP A 77 -0.24 11.33 7.97
C ASP A 77 -1.42 10.73 7.21
N ALA A 78 -1.87 9.57 7.65
CA ALA A 78 -3.04 8.92 7.10
C ALA A 78 -4.31 9.67 7.55
N PRO A 79 -5.34 9.77 6.69
CA PRO A 79 -6.60 10.47 6.99
C PRO A 79 -7.39 9.78 8.11
N GLU A 80 -7.11 8.51 8.36
CA GLU A 80 -7.66 7.70 9.44
C GLU A 80 -6.67 6.56 9.78
N PRO A 81 -6.87 5.82 10.88
CA PRO A 81 -5.98 4.72 11.25
C PRO A 81 -5.82 3.70 10.13
N ILE A 82 -4.58 3.24 9.96
CA ILE A 82 -4.26 2.09 9.11
C ILE A 82 -4.32 0.85 9.99
N VAL A 83 -5.08 -0.15 9.55
CA VAL A 83 -5.24 -1.43 10.22
C VAL A 83 -4.69 -2.55 9.35
N PHE A 84 -4.24 -3.62 9.99
CA PHE A 84 -3.84 -4.84 9.31
C PHE A 84 -5.01 -5.83 9.35
N LEU A 85 -5.47 -6.26 8.18
CA LEU A 85 -6.43 -7.36 8.03
C LEU A 85 -5.65 -8.67 7.92
N PRO A 86 -5.60 -9.48 8.99
CA PRO A 86 -4.94 -10.77 8.93
C PRO A 86 -5.72 -11.73 8.01
N VAL A 87 -5.03 -12.73 7.50
CA VAL A 87 -5.66 -13.85 6.80
C VAL A 87 -6.33 -14.73 7.87
N PRO A 88 -7.63 -15.03 7.78
CA PRO A 88 -8.28 -15.90 8.74
C PRO A 88 -7.63 -17.29 8.78
N ASP A 89 -7.50 -17.88 9.97
CA ASP A 89 -6.79 -19.15 10.17
C ASP A 89 -7.35 -20.30 9.32
N TRP A 90 -8.67 -20.34 9.12
CA TRP A 90 -9.32 -21.35 8.28
C TRP A 90 -8.92 -21.23 6.80
N VAL A 91 -8.62 -20.03 6.31
CA VAL A 91 -8.06 -19.85 4.96
C VAL A 91 -6.61 -20.34 4.90
N GLN A 92 -5.83 -20.12 5.97
CA GLN A 92 -4.43 -20.58 6.02
C GLN A 92 -4.34 -22.11 6.01
N GLN A 93 -5.31 -22.81 6.62
CA GLN A 93 -5.35 -24.27 6.67
C GLN A 93 -5.58 -24.92 5.29
N ASP A 94 -6.36 -24.26 4.42
CA ASP A 94 -6.75 -24.80 3.12
C ASP A 94 -5.76 -24.46 2.00
N VAL A 95 -4.77 -23.61 2.25
CA VAL A 95 -3.79 -23.19 1.24
C VAL A 95 -2.56 -24.09 1.27
N TRP A 96 -2.48 -24.99 0.28
CA TRP A 96 -1.41 -25.99 0.17
C TRP A 96 -0.09 -25.44 -0.42
N GLN A 97 -0.13 -24.32 -1.16
CA GLN A 97 1.07 -23.70 -1.73
C GLN A 97 0.99 -22.17 -1.73
N GLY A 98 2.08 -21.52 -1.33
CA GLY A 98 2.23 -20.06 -1.33
C GLY A 98 2.15 -19.42 0.07
N GLU A 99 2.67 -18.20 0.17
CA GLU A 99 2.56 -17.39 1.39
C GLU A 99 1.33 -16.48 1.27
N VAL A 100 0.30 -16.70 2.10
CA VAL A 100 -0.85 -15.80 2.16
C VAL A 100 -0.59 -14.76 3.24
N LYS A 101 -0.41 -13.50 2.83
CA LYS A 101 -0.20 -12.38 3.75
C LYS A 101 -1.49 -11.61 3.96
N GLY A 102 -1.65 -11.10 5.17
CA GLY A 102 -2.66 -10.09 5.46
C GLY A 102 -2.36 -8.80 4.71
N THR A 103 -3.28 -7.84 4.79
CA THR A 103 -3.18 -6.59 4.03
C THR A 103 -3.43 -5.38 4.91
N PHE A 104 -2.71 -4.30 4.66
CA PHE A 104 -2.99 -3.01 5.27
C PHE A 104 -4.16 -2.32 4.57
N ARG A 105 -5.04 -1.70 5.35
CA ARG A 105 -6.23 -0.98 4.90
C ARG A 105 -6.45 0.24 5.77
N LEU A 106 -7.13 1.26 5.24
CA LEU A 106 -7.70 2.28 6.10
C LEU A 106 -8.84 1.66 6.92
N ARG A 107 -9.08 2.16 8.14
CA ARG A 107 -10.12 1.62 9.02
C ARG A 107 -11.51 1.54 8.35
N SER A 108 -11.98 2.61 7.72
CA SER A 108 -13.29 2.59 7.03
C SER A 108 -13.34 1.62 5.85
N GLU A 109 -12.20 1.42 5.17
CA GLU A 109 -12.06 0.41 4.11
C GLU A 109 -12.18 -1.00 4.67
N ALA A 110 -11.50 -1.29 5.77
CA ALA A 110 -11.58 -2.57 6.46
C ALA A 110 -13.00 -2.86 6.98
N GLU A 111 -13.66 -1.89 7.61
CA GLU A 111 -15.04 -2.02 8.11
C GLU A 111 -16.00 -2.41 6.98
N ARG A 112 -15.92 -1.74 5.82
CA ARG A 112 -16.75 -2.09 4.65
C ARG A 112 -16.47 -3.50 4.12
N MET A 113 -15.19 -3.90 4.07
CA MET A 113 -14.83 -5.24 3.60
C MET A 113 -15.37 -6.34 4.52
N ILE A 114 -15.30 -6.12 5.84
CA ILE A 114 -15.82 -7.06 6.85
C ILE A 114 -17.34 -7.16 6.75
N GLU A 115 -18.02 -6.03 6.63
CA GLU A 115 -19.48 -6.02 6.53
C GLU A 115 -19.97 -6.69 5.24
N ALA A 116 -19.34 -6.40 4.10
CA ALA A 116 -19.65 -7.09 2.84
C ALA A 116 -19.41 -8.60 2.93
N PHE A 117 -18.30 -9.02 3.54
CA PHE A 117 -18.02 -10.45 3.74
C PHE A 117 -19.05 -11.11 4.67
N ARG A 118 -19.46 -10.43 5.75
CA ARG A 118 -20.48 -10.90 6.67
C ARG A 118 -21.81 -11.13 5.96
N GLN A 119 -22.27 -10.15 5.19
CA GLN A 119 -23.51 -10.25 4.42
C GLN A 119 -23.46 -11.45 3.46
N HIS A 120 -22.33 -11.60 2.78
CA HIS A 120 -22.11 -12.65 1.79
C HIS A 120 -22.14 -14.06 2.38
N VAL A 121 -21.49 -14.27 3.54
CA VAL A 121 -21.30 -15.60 4.12
C VAL A 121 -22.39 -15.98 5.12
N LEU A 122 -22.93 -15.02 5.88
CA LEU A 122 -23.85 -15.30 7.00
C LEU A 122 -25.30 -14.93 6.71
N GLU A 123 -25.57 -13.98 5.81
CA GLU A 123 -26.90 -13.35 5.71
C GLU A 123 -27.66 -13.73 4.43
N GLY A 124 -27.29 -14.85 3.80
CA GLY A 124 -28.11 -15.56 2.82
C GLY A 124 -27.69 -15.41 1.35
N GLU A 125 -26.70 -14.58 1.03
CA GLU A 125 -26.18 -14.46 -0.34
C GLU A 125 -25.27 -15.64 -0.76
N ASN A 126 -24.98 -16.58 0.14
CA ASN A 126 -24.07 -17.70 -0.12
C ASN A 126 -24.67 -18.82 -1.01
N LEU A 127 -25.99 -18.82 -1.24
CA LEU A 127 -26.70 -19.91 -1.95
C LEU A 127 -26.11 -20.27 -3.32
N HIS A 128 -25.69 -19.26 -4.09
CA HIS A 128 -25.13 -19.44 -5.43
C HIS A 128 -23.80 -20.23 -5.47
N TYR A 129 -23.07 -20.36 -4.35
CA TYR A 129 -21.89 -21.23 -4.29
C TYR A 129 -22.23 -22.71 -4.12
N PHE A 130 -23.45 -23.02 -3.70
CA PHE A 130 -23.94 -24.39 -3.53
C PHE A 130 -24.71 -24.90 -4.76
N GLU A 131 -25.07 -24.01 -5.68
CA GLU A 131 -25.70 -24.39 -6.95
C GLU A 131 -24.71 -25.19 -7.81
N GLU A 132 -25.17 -26.32 -8.38
CA GLU A 132 -24.34 -27.18 -9.24
C GLU A 132 -23.79 -26.38 -10.41
N ARG A 133 -22.47 -26.15 -10.41
CA ARG A 133 -21.79 -25.64 -11.61
C ARG A 133 -21.88 -26.72 -12.69
N PRO A 134 -22.47 -26.45 -13.86
CA PRO A 134 -22.50 -27.42 -14.94
C PRO A 134 -21.06 -27.81 -15.27
N ALA A 135 -20.81 -29.12 -15.40
CA ALA A 135 -19.48 -29.62 -15.71
C ALA A 135 -18.94 -28.90 -16.97
N PRO A 136 -17.67 -28.46 -16.98
CA PRO A 136 -17.09 -27.86 -18.17
C PRO A 136 -17.22 -28.84 -19.32
N ARG A 137 -17.93 -28.44 -20.39
CA ARG A 137 -18.02 -29.24 -21.62
C ARG A 137 -16.61 -29.46 -22.14
N ARG A 138 -16.21 -30.72 -22.25
CA ARG A 138 -15.03 -31.11 -23.03
C ARG A 138 -15.44 -30.97 -24.51
N GLU A 139 -14.92 -29.94 -25.17
CA GLU A 139 -14.80 -29.90 -26.63
C GLU A 139 -13.41 -30.39 -27.03
#